data_AF-A0A2R6XGA4-F1
#
_entry.id   AF-A0A2R6XGA4-F1
#
_cell.length_a   1.000
_cell.length_b   1.000
_cell.length_c   1.000
_cell.angle_alpha   90.00
_cell.angle_beta   90.00
_cell.angle_gamma   90.00
#
_symmetry.space_group_name_H-M   'P 1'
#
loop_
_entity.id
_entity.type
_entity.pdbx_description
1 polymer ?
#
loop_
_entity_poly.entity_id
_entity_poly.type
_entity_poly.pdbx_seq_one_letter_code
_entity_poly.pdbx_strand_id
1 'polypeptide(L)'
;MTHAFSDSIVQKQLLGIQFGLDIPVDLIDEIVANCEGLPLTLEVIGSYLIRKRLPIWRECLEALDEAADVVDFNERLWSKLQVSYNRLSFEHQEMFLDAATFFYNSTWNLQAAKSCWNKLYSFEQIRWNYLVDLCLVYDVGEECCIQMHRQLRSLGMKLASAWGHSRIRRTLTKKNVSPTSTVTDMETKEVIALRLEVSMPLNSTHVFQMQKLRYLDIEELDEAYFICPSSVVLLRLRGEGNSLEDLVKGHLPACLVALDLKAPLKCFPTIVTEIRGLEVMKFEACLFEGLPETFINFQKLRHLTFSSCNGLHSLPEDFGLLSELRYLELHYCYDFEALPNSFGNLHSLQILKIVSLHNLQRLPQDFGALSNLERLVISDAPKISELPDSFGELHRLQDLHLDNMSSLRALPYSFGNLSQLWRLSMVGCAMTKELPDSFGDLPNLTNLDFRDCRSAEVFPASMHVIRRLPRLRYLIVQTRESEGNLSESELRALWTGEQPIK
;
A
#
# COMPACT_ATOMS: atom_id res chain seq x y z
N MET A 1 -22.39 36.73 11.44
CA MET A 1 -22.35 35.26 11.29
C MET A 1 -21.10 34.68 11.98
N THR A 2 -20.82 35.11 13.22
CA THR A 2 -19.53 34.87 13.90
C THR A 2 -19.66 34.13 15.24
N HIS A 3 -20.80 33.49 15.50
CA HIS A 3 -21.06 32.76 16.76
C HIS A 3 -21.52 31.31 16.54
N ALA A 4 -21.20 30.72 15.40
CA ALA A 4 -21.61 29.33 15.07
C ALA A 4 -20.43 28.36 14.88
N PHE A 5 -19.18 28.82 15.00
CA PHE A 5 -17.98 27.95 14.93
C PHE A 5 -17.39 27.58 16.30
N SER A 6 -17.94 28.11 17.40
CA SER A 6 -17.54 27.83 18.79
C SER A 6 -18.18 26.55 19.34
N ASP A 7 -18.58 25.65 18.46
CA ASP A 7 -19.13 24.34 18.82
C ASP A 7 -18.47 23.25 17.96
N SER A 8 -17.20 23.50 17.60
CA SER A 8 -16.36 22.57 16.87
C SER A 8 -16.29 21.25 17.62
N ILE A 9 -16.50 20.13 16.93
CA ILE A 9 -16.25 18.77 17.42
C ILE A 9 -14.88 18.68 18.09
N VAL A 10 -13.89 19.47 17.65
CA VAL A 10 -12.54 19.56 18.22
C VAL A 10 -12.51 20.26 19.57
N GLN A 11 -13.30 21.31 19.81
CA GLN A 11 -13.40 21.96 21.13
C GLN A 11 -14.08 21.01 22.14
N LYS A 12 -15.12 20.27 21.69
CA LYS A 12 -15.74 19.19 22.48
C LYS A 12 -14.82 17.99 22.68
N GLN A 13 -13.95 17.66 21.73
CA GLN A 13 -12.90 16.64 21.88
C GLN A 13 -11.83 17.10 22.88
N LEU A 14 -11.31 18.33 22.76
CA LEU A 14 -10.32 18.89 23.68
C LEU A 14 -10.86 19.01 25.10
N LEU A 15 -12.11 19.46 25.28
CA LEU A 15 -12.79 19.53 26.57
C LEU A 15 -13.20 18.14 27.09
N GLY A 16 -13.63 17.22 26.21
CA GLY A 16 -14.02 15.85 26.56
C GLY A 16 -12.84 14.95 26.98
N ILE A 17 -11.60 15.37 26.73
CA ILE A 17 -10.37 14.66 27.10
C ILE A 17 -9.85 15.06 28.50
N GLN A 18 -10.59 15.89 29.26
CA GLN A 18 -10.32 16.23 30.67
C GLN A 18 -10.27 15.03 31.65
N PHE A 19 -10.36 13.78 31.20
CA PHE A 19 -10.12 12.61 32.05
C PHE A 19 -8.63 12.52 32.45
N GLY A 20 -8.27 13.24 33.52
CA GLY A 20 -7.05 13.02 34.31
C GLY A 20 -5.94 14.08 34.22
N LEU A 21 -6.14 15.21 33.56
CA LEU A 21 -5.16 16.31 33.45
C LEU A 21 -5.84 17.67 33.74
N ASP A 22 -5.37 18.39 34.77
CA ASP A 22 -5.81 19.76 35.12
C ASP A 22 -5.31 20.79 34.08
N ILE A 23 -5.93 20.82 32.90
CA ILE A 23 -5.69 21.85 31.88
C ILE A 23 -6.75 22.96 32.06
N PRO A 24 -6.34 24.24 32.27
CA PRO A 24 -7.28 25.36 32.39
C PRO A 24 -8.12 25.56 31.13
N VAL A 25 -9.42 25.80 31.28
CA VAL A 25 -10.34 26.05 30.15
C VAL A 25 -9.96 27.32 29.38
N ASP A 26 -9.52 28.36 30.09
CA ASP A 26 -9.06 29.61 29.47
C ASP A 26 -7.90 29.38 28.49
N LEU A 27 -6.98 28.47 28.83
CA LEU A 27 -5.86 28.09 27.96
C LEU A 27 -6.33 27.35 26.70
N ILE A 28 -7.40 26.55 26.81
CA ILE A 28 -8.02 25.87 25.67
C ILE A 28 -8.64 26.91 24.73
N ASP A 29 -9.38 27.86 25.28
CA ASP A 29 -10.05 28.90 24.50
C ASP A 29 -9.04 29.84 23.82
N GLU A 30 -7.93 30.18 24.48
CA GLU A 30 -6.82 30.96 23.90
C GLU A 30 -6.18 30.23 22.71
N ILE A 31 -5.92 28.93 22.82
CA ILE A 31 -5.36 28.12 21.72
C ILE A 31 -6.35 28.03 20.55
N VAL A 32 -7.64 27.80 20.84
CA VAL A 32 -8.70 27.72 19.81
C VAL A 32 -8.84 29.07 19.09
N ALA A 33 -8.80 30.18 19.82
CA ALA A 33 -8.80 31.52 19.25
C ALA A 33 -7.58 31.75 18.35
N ASN A 34 -6.40 31.33 18.79
CA ASN A 34 -5.16 31.41 18.03
C ASN A 34 -5.16 30.57 16.73
N CYS A 35 -6.02 29.55 16.64
CA CYS A 35 -6.20 28.80 15.40
C CYS A 35 -7.11 29.52 14.36
N GLU A 36 -7.68 30.68 14.68
CA GLU A 36 -8.51 31.53 13.80
C GLU A 36 -9.69 30.80 13.14
N GLY A 37 -10.20 29.71 13.75
CA GLY A 37 -11.30 28.92 13.20
C GLY A 37 -10.94 28.07 11.98
N LEU A 38 -9.66 27.91 11.66
CA LEU A 38 -9.19 27.08 10.55
C LEU A 38 -9.32 25.59 10.91
N PRO A 39 -10.19 24.80 10.23
CA PRO A 39 -10.49 23.43 10.66
C PRO A 39 -9.26 22.52 10.76
N LEU A 40 -8.37 22.57 9.77
CA LEU A 40 -7.16 21.74 9.75
C LEU A 40 -6.16 22.14 10.85
N THR A 41 -5.96 23.44 11.07
CA THR A 41 -5.07 23.93 12.13
C THR A 41 -5.58 23.49 13.50
N LEU A 42 -6.90 23.63 13.72
CA LEU A 42 -7.55 23.15 14.94
C LEU A 42 -7.38 21.64 15.12
N GLU A 43 -7.59 20.86 14.08
CA GLU A 43 -7.46 19.40 14.11
C GLU A 43 -6.02 18.95 14.43
N VAL A 44 -5.02 19.53 13.77
CA VAL A 44 -3.60 19.19 13.95
C VAL A 44 -3.07 19.63 15.32
N ILE A 45 -3.38 20.85 15.76
CA ILE A 45 -2.98 21.35 17.08
C ILE A 45 -3.72 20.61 18.18
N GLY A 46 -5.03 20.40 18.00
CA GLY A 46 -5.85 19.68 18.95
C GLY A 46 -5.31 18.27 19.18
N SER A 47 -5.07 17.52 18.10
CA SER A 47 -4.53 16.17 18.15
C SER A 47 -3.14 16.09 18.79
N TYR A 48 -2.28 17.09 18.54
CA TYR A 48 -0.97 17.20 19.19
C TYR A 48 -1.04 17.34 20.72
N LEU A 49 -2.00 18.10 21.23
CA LEU A 49 -2.14 18.40 22.65
C LEU A 49 -2.85 17.29 23.44
N ILE A 50 -3.50 16.33 22.77
CA ILE A 50 -4.16 15.19 23.40
C ILE A 50 -3.18 14.47 24.33
N ARG A 51 -3.59 14.30 25.60
CA ARG A 51 -2.82 13.59 26.66
C ARG A 51 -1.44 14.21 26.96
N LYS A 52 -1.16 15.44 26.52
CA LYS A 52 0.07 16.16 26.87
C LYS A 52 -0.08 16.87 28.21
N ARG A 53 1.03 17.03 28.93
CA ARG A 53 1.07 17.74 30.22
C ARG A 53 1.00 19.25 30.02
N LEU A 54 0.49 19.98 31.03
CA LEU A 54 0.31 21.44 31.01
C LEU A 54 1.50 22.27 30.47
N PRO A 55 2.78 21.95 30.77
CA PRO A 55 3.90 22.70 30.18
C PRO A 55 3.90 22.69 28.65
N ILE A 56 3.59 21.55 28.02
CA ILE A 56 3.55 21.41 26.57
C ILE A 56 2.44 22.27 25.95
N TRP A 57 1.31 22.42 26.67
CA TRP A 57 0.21 23.29 26.25
C TRP A 57 0.63 24.76 26.25
N ARG A 58 1.33 25.22 27.30
CA ARG A 58 1.84 26.59 27.38
C ARG A 58 2.85 26.90 26.29
N GLU A 59 3.84 26.02 26.11
CA GLU A 59 4.81 26.18 25.03
C GLU A 59 4.12 26.19 23.65
N CYS A 60 3.02 25.43 23.49
CA CYS A 60 2.29 25.38 22.22
C CYS A 60 1.54 26.68 21.94
N LEU A 61 0.94 27.27 22.98
CA LEU A 61 0.33 28.60 22.88
C LEU A 61 1.39 29.64 22.53
N GLU A 62 2.54 29.65 23.21
CA GLU A 62 3.65 30.57 22.90
C GLU A 62 4.07 30.49 21.43
N ALA A 63 4.23 29.27 20.90
CA ALA A 63 4.57 29.08 19.49
C ALA A 63 3.45 29.52 18.51
N LEU A 64 2.18 29.44 18.93
CA LEU A 64 1.05 29.93 18.13
C LEU A 64 0.94 31.45 18.16
N ASP A 65 1.24 32.07 19.29
CA ASP A 65 1.30 33.53 19.44
C ASP A 65 2.44 34.11 18.58
N GLU A 66 3.64 33.50 18.63
CA GLU A 66 4.76 33.85 17.75
C GLU A 66 4.38 33.73 16.27
N ALA A 67 3.63 32.68 15.91
CA ALA A 67 3.12 32.51 14.56
C ALA A 67 2.08 33.57 14.18
N ALA A 68 1.29 34.08 15.14
CA ALA A 68 0.26 35.08 14.91
C ALA A 68 0.84 36.47 14.60
N ASP A 69 2.05 36.78 15.08
CA ASP A 69 2.77 38.03 14.83
C ASP A 69 3.29 38.15 13.39
N VAL A 70 3.21 37.09 12.60
CA VAL A 70 3.61 37.10 11.19
C VAL A 70 2.62 37.94 10.36
N VAL A 71 3.14 39.02 9.76
CA VAL A 71 2.35 40.03 9.03
C VAL A 71 1.68 39.47 7.77
N ASP A 72 2.35 38.60 7.03
CA ASP A 72 1.79 38.01 5.82
C ASP A 72 0.83 36.86 6.18
N PHE A 73 -0.41 36.93 5.70
CA PHE A 73 -1.46 35.97 6.04
C PHE A 73 -1.10 34.53 5.65
N ASN A 74 -0.43 34.33 4.50
CA ASN A 74 -0.04 33.00 4.07
C ASN A 74 1.10 32.47 4.95
N GLU A 75 2.12 33.29 5.21
CA GLU A 75 3.22 32.94 6.12
C GLU A 75 2.72 32.66 7.55
N ARG A 76 1.72 33.40 8.02
CA ARG A 76 1.04 33.15 9.29
C ARG A 76 0.34 31.78 9.31
N LEU A 77 -0.44 31.47 8.27
CA LEU A 77 -1.08 30.17 8.13
C LEU A 77 -0.06 29.03 8.13
N TRP A 78 1.05 29.20 7.41
CA TRP A 78 2.14 28.23 7.38
C TRP A 78 2.79 28.03 8.74
N SER A 79 3.09 29.13 9.44
CA SER A 79 3.73 29.12 10.75
C SER A 79 2.87 28.38 11.77
N LYS A 80 1.55 28.58 11.75
CA LYS A 80 0.60 27.88 12.62
C LYS A 80 0.56 26.37 12.37
N LEU A 81 0.51 25.95 11.10
CA LEU A 81 0.57 24.52 10.76
C LEU A 81 1.95 23.89 11.07
N GLN A 82 3.01 24.71 11.05
CA GLN A 82 4.37 24.27 11.34
C GLN A 82 4.63 23.97 12.82
N VAL A 83 3.83 24.53 13.76
CA VAL A 83 4.00 24.32 15.21
C VAL A 83 4.08 22.83 15.55
N SER A 84 3.12 22.02 15.09
CA SER A 84 3.11 20.57 15.37
C SER A 84 4.30 19.84 14.73
N TYR A 85 4.76 20.27 13.55
CA TYR A 85 5.92 19.70 12.87
C TYR A 85 7.23 19.97 13.63
N ASN A 86 7.43 21.20 14.11
CA ASN A 86 8.66 21.60 14.84
C ASN A 86 8.86 20.80 16.14
N ARG A 87 7.78 20.22 16.67
CA ARG A 87 7.76 19.44 17.93
C ARG A 87 7.89 17.93 17.72
N LEU A 88 8.01 17.46 16.47
CA LEU A 88 8.32 16.07 16.13
C LEU A 88 9.79 15.74 16.46
N SER A 89 10.08 14.46 16.69
CA SER A 89 11.49 14.01 16.70
C SER A 89 12.09 14.13 15.31
N PHE A 90 13.41 14.17 15.21
CA PHE A 90 14.12 14.29 13.94
C PHE A 90 13.68 13.22 12.92
N GLU A 91 13.50 11.98 13.36
CA GLU A 91 13.09 10.85 12.50
C GLU A 91 11.67 11.07 11.95
N HIS A 92 10.73 11.51 12.78
CA HIS A 92 9.36 11.78 12.36
C HIS A 92 9.26 13.02 11.47
N GLN A 93 10.12 14.02 11.67
CA GLN A 93 10.27 15.14 10.74
C GLN A 93 10.72 14.65 9.37
N GLU A 94 11.78 13.83 9.33
CA GLU A 94 12.29 13.27 8.08
C GLU A 94 11.26 12.39 7.36
N MET A 95 10.51 11.56 8.09
CA MET A 95 9.39 10.79 7.53
C MET A 95 8.30 11.67 6.94
N PHE A 96 7.89 12.73 7.66
CA PHE A 96 6.87 13.66 7.19
C PHE A 96 7.33 14.36 5.91
N LEU A 97 8.60 14.78 5.85
CA LEU A 97 9.18 15.36 4.65
C LEU A 97 9.22 14.35 3.50
N ASP A 98 9.68 13.11 3.74
CA ASP A 98 9.71 12.05 2.72
C ASP A 98 8.29 11.74 2.19
N ALA A 99 7.31 11.66 3.09
CA ALA A 99 5.91 11.48 2.76
C ALA A 99 5.39 12.61 1.87
N ALA A 100 5.65 13.87 2.24
CA ALA A 100 5.18 15.05 1.52
C ALA A 100 5.85 15.25 0.16
N THR A 101 7.16 14.98 0.06
CA THR A 101 7.96 15.34 -1.12
C THR A 101 8.16 14.19 -2.10
N PHE A 102 8.29 12.95 -1.63
CA PHE A 102 8.62 11.80 -2.49
C PHE A 102 7.50 10.74 -2.54
N PHE A 103 6.90 10.34 -1.42
CA PHE A 103 5.94 9.23 -1.44
C PHE A 103 4.50 9.63 -1.78
N TYR A 104 4.13 10.90 -1.62
CA TYR A 104 2.80 11.40 -1.96
C TYR A 104 2.43 11.10 -3.42
N ASN A 105 1.29 10.43 -3.63
CA ASN A 105 0.79 9.99 -4.94
C ASN A 105 1.85 9.23 -5.77
N SER A 106 2.79 8.54 -5.12
CA SER A 106 3.73 7.65 -5.81
C SER A 106 3.15 6.25 -5.98
N THR A 107 3.79 5.41 -6.80
CA THR A 107 3.47 3.98 -6.95
C THR A 107 3.90 3.14 -5.75
N TRP A 108 4.57 3.75 -4.78
CA TRP A 108 5.01 3.09 -3.56
C TRP A 108 3.92 3.15 -2.49
N ASN A 109 3.70 2.01 -1.84
CA ASN A 109 2.77 1.90 -0.74
C ASN A 109 3.45 2.23 0.59
N LEU A 110 2.65 2.35 1.65
CA LEU A 110 3.14 2.63 2.99
C LEU A 110 4.14 1.58 3.47
N GLN A 111 3.98 0.31 3.11
CA GLN A 111 4.92 -0.74 3.52
C GLN A 111 6.32 -0.51 2.96
N ALA A 112 6.43 -0.19 1.67
CA ALA A 112 7.74 0.07 1.08
C ALA A 112 8.42 1.31 1.68
N ALA A 113 7.65 2.35 1.99
CA ALA A 113 8.15 3.51 2.70
C ALA A 113 8.65 3.15 4.11
N LYS A 114 7.88 2.36 4.88
CA LYS A 114 8.26 1.83 6.19
C LYS A 114 9.57 1.04 6.14
N SER A 115 9.73 0.13 5.17
CA SER A 115 10.98 -0.62 4.98
C SER A 115 12.18 0.32 4.75
N CYS A 116 12.01 1.38 3.95
CA CYS A 116 13.07 2.37 3.74
C CYS A 116 13.38 3.15 5.02
N TRP A 117 12.36 3.64 5.74
CA TRP A 117 12.54 4.41 6.97
C TRP A 117 13.17 3.58 8.08
N ASN A 118 12.79 2.31 8.23
CA ASN A 118 13.41 1.39 9.18
C ASN A 118 14.91 1.24 8.92
N LYS A 119 15.32 1.15 7.65
CA LYS A 119 16.73 1.09 7.26
C LYS A 119 17.47 2.41 7.50
N LEU A 120 16.85 3.53 7.17
CA LEU A 120 17.48 4.86 7.23
C LEU A 120 17.63 5.37 8.67
N TYR A 121 16.61 5.15 9.49
CA TYR A 121 16.49 5.76 10.82
C TYR A 121 16.65 4.73 11.96
N SER A 122 16.91 3.46 11.63
CA SER A 122 17.38 2.40 12.55
C SER A 122 16.52 2.14 13.80
N PHE A 123 15.20 2.29 13.67
CA PHE A 123 14.27 2.04 14.78
C PHE A 123 13.06 1.22 14.32
N GLU A 124 12.94 -0.01 14.82
CA GLU A 124 11.70 -0.83 14.72
C GLU A 124 10.48 -0.12 15.35
N GLN A 125 10.71 0.94 16.13
CA GLN A 125 9.67 1.72 16.82
C GLN A 125 9.21 2.97 16.05
N ILE A 126 9.68 3.20 14.83
CA ILE A 126 9.17 4.32 14.04
C ILE A 126 7.71 4.03 13.67
N ARG A 127 6.79 4.80 14.26
CA ARG A 127 5.36 4.57 14.11
C ARG A 127 4.80 5.58 13.13
N TRP A 128 4.47 5.11 11.93
CA TRP A 128 3.58 5.84 11.02
C TRP A 128 2.35 6.39 11.77
N ASN A 129 1.79 5.57 12.67
CA ASN A 129 0.65 5.93 13.49
C ASN A 129 0.87 7.17 14.37
N TYR A 130 2.12 7.51 14.73
CA TYR A 130 2.38 8.75 15.45
C TYR A 130 2.07 9.99 14.60
N LEU A 131 2.36 9.96 13.29
CA LEU A 131 1.98 11.04 12.37
C LEU A 131 0.46 11.07 12.12
N VAL A 132 -0.17 9.89 12.08
CA VAL A 132 -1.64 9.74 11.96
C VAL A 132 -2.34 10.32 13.20
N ASP A 133 -1.86 9.97 14.40
CA ASP A 133 -2.38 10.46 15.68
C ASP A 133 -2.27 11.98 15.81
N LEU A 134 -1.37 12.62 15.06
CA LEU A 134 -1.20 14.07 14.98
C LEU A 134 -1.98 14.73 13.82
N CYS A 135 -2.77 13.95 13.08
CA CYS A 135 -3.46 14.36 11.85
C CYS A 135 -2.52 14.98 10.79
N LEU A 136 -1.23 14.64 10.81
CA LEU A 136 -0.26 15.13 9.83
C LEU A 136 -0.32 14.34 8.50
N VAL A 137 -0.85 13.12 8.56
CA VAL A 137 -1.04 12.18 7.46
C VAL A 137 -2.34 11.41 7.68
N TYR A 138 -2.89 10.79 6.64
CA TYR A 138 -4.09 9.95 6.79
C TYR A 138 -3.73 8.53 7.23
N ASP A 139 -4.65 7.91 7.97
CA ASP A 139 -4.59 6.48 8.26
C ASP A 139 -4.90 5.69 6.99
N VAL A 140 -3.91 4.94 6.51
CA VAL A 140 -3.99 4.15 5.27
C VAL A 140 -3.41 2.77 5.52
N GLY A 141 -3.95 1.76 4.83
CA GLY A 141 -3.44 0.39 4.87
C GLY A 141 -1.99 0.30 4.36
N GLU A 142 -1.27 -0.77 4.74
CA GLU A 142 0.12 -0.99 4.35
C GLU A 142 0.30 -1.13 2.82
N GLU A 143 -0.74 -1.62 2.14
CA GLU A 143 -0.83 -1.78 0.69
C GLU A 143 -1.23 -0.49 -0.05
N CYS A 144 -1.69 0.54 0.66
CA CYS A 144 -2.16 1.80 0.08
C CYS A 144 -1.02 2.80 -0.10
N CYS A 145 -1.18 3.69 -1.08
CA CYS A 145 -0.32 4.86 -1.23
C CYS A 145 -0.43 5.79 -0.01
N ILE A 146 0.68 6.43 0.35
CA ILE A 146 0.69 7.45 1.41
C ILE A 146 -0.17 8.65 0.99
N GLN A 147 -1.06 9.06 1.88
CA GLN A 147 -1.94 10.22 1.68
C GLN A 147 -1.81 11.21 2.86
N MET A 148 -1.96 12.50 2.55
CA MET A 148 -1.98 13.58 3.54
C MET A 148 -2.78 14.77 2.99
N HIS A 149 -3.19 15.68 3.86
CA HIS A 149 -3.90 16.88 3.45
C HIS A 149 -3.04 17.77 2.53
N ARG A 150 -3.66 18.37 1.50
CA ARG A 150 -2.94 19.18 0.49
C ARG A 150 -2.16 20.35 1.09
N GLN A 151 -2.69 21.01 2.13
CA GLN A 151 -1.98 22.09 2.82
C GLN A 151 -0.76 21.56 3.58
N LEU A 152 -0.86 20.45 4.30
CA LEU A 152 0.27 19.83 4.99
C LEU A 152 1.35 19.37 4.01
N ARG A 153 0.95 18.84 2.85
CA ARG A 153 1.88 18.56 1.76
C ARG A 153 2.61 19.82 1.30
N SER A 154 1.89 20.91 1.07
CA SER A 154 2.50 22.19 0.66
C SER A 154 3.46 22.74 1.73
N LEU A 155 3.13 22.60 3.02
CA LEU A 155 4.04 22.91 4.11
C LEU A 155 5.31 22.05 4.03
N GLY A 156 5.18 20.73 3.91
CA GLY A 156 6.34 19.82 3.79
C GLY A 156 7.22 20.16 2.58
N MET A 157 6.62 20.48 1.43
CA MET A 157 7.35 20.94 0.25
C MET A 157 8.12 22.24 0.50
N LYS A 158 7.50 23.20 1.21
CA LYS A 158 8.14 24.47 1.56
C LYS A 158 9.31 24.26 2.53
N LEU A 159 9.11 23.47 3.58
CA LEU A 159 10.15 23.12 4.57
C LEU A 159 11.35 22.43 3.89
N ALA A 160 11.07 21.49 2.99
CA ALA A 160 12.08 20.77 2.21
C ALA A 160 12.88 21.65 1.23
N SER A 161 12.42 22.87 0.95
CA SER A 161 13.06 23.83 0.04
C SER A 161 13.80 24.98 0.74
N ALA A 162 13.68 25.11 2.06
CA ALA A 162 14.05 26.31 2.82
C ALA A 162 15.28 26.17 3.73
N TRP A 163 16.03 25.07 3.69
CA TRP A 163 17.21 24.90 4.54
C TRP A 163 18.43 25.68 4.02
N GLY A 164 18.66 26.86 4.61
CA GLY A 164 19.89 27.65 4.48
C GLY A 164 19.89 28.77 3.42
N HIS A 165 20.91 29.64 3.47
CA HIS A 165 21.19 30.65 2.43
C HIS A 165 21.62 30.01 1.09
N SER A 166 21.93 28.71 1.10
CA SER A 166 22.05 27.85 -0.07
C SER A 166 20.70 27.21 -0.34
N ARG A 167 20.20 27.29 -1.58
CA ARG A 167 18.95 26.65 -2.04
C ARG A 167 19.08 25.11 -2.01
N ILE A 168 19.08 24.50 -0.82
CA ILE A 168 19.14 23.05 -0.65
C ILE A 168 17.79 22.47 -1.05
N ARG A 169 17.78 21.50 -1.97
CA ARG A 169 16.57 20.85 -2.47
C ARG A 169 16.54 19.39 -2.03
N ARG A 170 15.66 19.06 -1.07
CA ARG A 170 15.44 17.66 -0.64
C ARG A 170 15.07 16.76 -1.81
N THR A 171 14.20 17.25 -2.70
CA THR A 171 13.69 16.50 -3.84
C THR A 171 13.93 17.25 -5.16
N LEU A 172 14.64 16.60 -6.07
CA LEU A 172 14.82 17.06 -7.44
C LEU A 172 13.84 16.37 -8.37
N THR A 173 13.17 17.16 -9.20
CA THR A 173 12.24 16.74 -10.26
C THR A 173 12.38 17.73 -11.42
N LYS A 174 11.87 17.37 -12.62
CA LYS A 174 11.84 18.30 -13.76
C LYS A 174 11.21 19.64 -13.42
N LYS A 175 10.10 19.65 -12.65
CA LYS A 175 9.37 20.88 -12.30
C LYS A 175 10.21 21.88 -11.53
N ASN A 176 11.22 21.39 -10.82
CA ASN A 176 12.04 22.23 -9.94
C ASN A 176 13.40 22.54 -10.57
N VAL A 177 13.86 21.80 -11.59
CA VAL A 177 15.14 22.07 -12.27
C VAL A 177 14.90 23.03 -13.43
N SER A 178 15.61 24.16 -13.44
CA SER A 178 15.55 25.09 -14.56
C SER A 178 16.25 24.48 -15.77
N PRO A 179 15.66 24.52 -16.98
CA PRO A 179 16.28 23.96 -18.19
C PRO A 179 17.58 24.67 -18.60
N THR A 180 17.85 25.85 -18.04
CA THR A 180 18.99 26.72 -18.37
C THR A 180 20.06 26.80 -17.27
N SER A 181 19.86 26.15 -16.12
CA SER A 181 20.86 26.18 -15.03
C SER A 181 21.85 25.03 -15.16
N THR A 182 23.15 25.35 -15.24
CA THR A 182 24.21 24.40 -14.89
C THR A 182 24.04 24.04 -13.42
N VAL A 183 23.53 22.83 -13.13
CA VAL A 183 23.42 22.35 -11.75
C VAL A 183 24.82 22.32 -11.18
N THR A 184 25.08 23.13 -10.15
CA THR A 184 26.43 23.22 -9.58
C THR A 184 26.73 22.03 -8.67
N ASP A 185 27.99 21.60 -8.60
CA ASP A 185 28.46 20.49 -7.74
C ASP A 185 28.13 20.67 -6.24
N MET A 186 27.80 21.88 -5.80
CA MET A 186 27.39 22.19 -4.42
C MET A 186 25.90 21.89 -4.18
N GLU A 187 25.05 22.07 -5.19
CA GLU A 187 23.60 21.85 -5.08
C GLU A 187 23.22 20.35 -5.11
N THR A 188 24.05 19.51 -5.73
CA THR A 188 23.81 18.06 -5.84
C THR A 188 24.14 17.28 -4.56
N LYS A 189 25.04 17.78 -3.71
CA LYS A 189 25.50 17.08 -2.51
C LYS A 189 24.44 16.89 -1.42
N GLU A 190 23.43 17.75 -1.39
CA GLU A 190 22.37 17.76 -0.38
C GLU A 190 21.07 17.10 -0.82
N VAL A 191 21.03 16.55 -2.04
CA VAL A 191 19.84 15.91 -2.60
C VAL A 191 19.59 14.58 -1.88
N ILE A 192 18.37 14.42 -1.34
CA ILE A 192 17.94 13.19 -0.65
C ILE A 192 17.08 12.32 -1.58
N ALA A 193 16.27 12.93 -2.44
CA ALA A 193 15.40 12.24 -3.38
C ALA A 193 15.54 12.81 -4.79
N LEU A 194 15.65 11.95 -5.78
CA LEU A 194 15.70 12.35 -7.19
C LEU A 194 14.65 11.57 -7.98
N ARG A 195 13.77 12.29 -8.68
CA ARG A 195 12.99 11.76 -9.79
C ARG A 195 13.62 12.27 -11.09
N LEU A 196 14.31 11.37 -11.78
CA LEU A 196 15.05 11.65 -13.00
C LEU A 196 14.15 11.39 -14.21
N GLU A 197 13.97 12.42 -15.03
CA GLU A 197 13.24 12.38 -16.29
C GLU A 197 14.21 12.73 -17.44
N VAL A 198 14.02 12.15 -18.64
CA VAL A 198 14.93 12.33 -19.81
C VAL A 198 15.24 13.79 -20.12
N SER A 199 14.25 14.67 -19.96
CA SER A 199 14.41 16.10 -20.24
C SER A 199 15.26 16.88 -19.23
N MET A 200 15.74 16.24 -18.16
CA MET A 200 16.58 16.91 -17.16
C MET A 200 18.04 16.96 -17.62
N PRO A 201 18.78 18.07 -17.36
CA PRO A 201 20.19 18.21 -17.71
C PRO A 201 21.10 17.48 -16.70
N LEU A 202 20.76 16.24 -16.33
CA LEU A 202 21.52 15.41 -15.40
C LEU A 202 21.94 14.13 -16.12
N ASN A 203 23.18 13.70 -15.91
CA ASN A 203 23.71 12.44 -16.41
C ASN A 203 24.12 11.53 -15.24
N SER A 204 24.57 10.31 -15.55
CA SER A 204 25.03 9.34 -14.56
C SER A 204 26.12 9.86 -13.62
N THR A 205 27.05 10.71 -14.09
CA THR A 205 28.11 11.26 -13.22
C THR A 205 27.60 12.26 -12.20
N HIS A 206 26.63 13.11 -12.57
CA HIS A 206 26.00 14.03 -11.62
C HIS A 206 25.25 13.27 -10.51
N VAL A 207 24.52 12.22 -10.87
CA VAL A 207 23.77 11.42 -9.88
C VAL A 207 24.73 10.68 -8.95
N PHE A 208 25.81 10.11 -9.48
CA PHE A 208 26.83 9.42 -8.68
C PHE A 208 27.47 10.33 -7.61
N GLN A 209 27.58 11.63 -7.86
CA GLN A 209 28.12 12.60 -6.89
C GLN A 209 27.14 12.97 -5.75
N MET A 210 25.86 12.58 -5.84
CA MET A 210 24.84 12.85 -4.82
C MET A 210 25.00 11.92 -3.61
N GLN A 211 25.96 12.22 -2.74
CA GLN A 211 26.32 11.34 -1.62
C GLN A 211 25.19 11.13 -0.59
N LYS A 212 24.27 12.08 -0.45
CA LYS A 212 23.12 11.99 0.46
C LYS A 212 21.85 11.37 -0.16
N LEU A 213 21.91 10.92 -1.42
CA LEU A 213 20.76 10.39 -2.13
C LEU A 213 20.28 9.08 -1.50
N ARG A 214 19.01 9.05 -1.09
CA ARG A 214 18.34 7.89 -0.48
C ARG A 214 17.32 7.25 -1.41
N TYR A 215 16.60 8.09 -2.15
CA TYR A 215 15.52 7.66 -3.05
C TYR A 215 15.84 8.08 -4.48
N LEU A 216 15.87 7.12 -5.39
CA LEU A 216 16.15 7.34 -6.80
C LEU A 216 15.05 6.70 -7.66
N ASP A 217 14.32 7.54 -8.38
CA ASP A 217 13.27 7.13 -9.32
C ASP A 217 13.67 7.60 -10.72
N ILE A 218 13.93 6.67 -11.62
CA ILE A 218 14.31 6.95 -13.00
C ILE A 218 13.15 6.54 -13.89
N GLU A 219 12.49 7.52 -14.51
CA GLU A 219 11.30 7.28 -15.34
C GLU A 219 11.64 6.66 -16.70
N GLU A 220 12.83 6.95 -17.23
CA GLU A 220 13.32 6.40 -18.50
C GLU A 220 14.84 6.55 -18.57
N LEU A 221 15.54 5.43 -18.78
CA LEU A 221 16.98 5.36 -18.97
C LEU A 221 17.32 5.54 -20.46
N ASP A 222 17.89 6.70 -20.82
CA ASP A 222 18.40 6.99 -22.18
C ASP A 222 19.89 6.61 -22.31
N GLU A 223 20.62 6.54 -21.20
CA GLU A 223 22.02 6.10 -21.16
C GLU A 223 22.14 4.58 -20.94
N ALA A 224 22.97 3.92 -21.75
CA ALA A 224 23.20 2.48 -21.67
C ALA A 224 23.93 2.00 -20.39
N TYR A 225 24.37 2.90 -19.50
CA TYR A 225 25.23 2.56 -18.35
C TYR A 225 25.07 3.52 -17.17
N PHE A 226 24.04 3.32 -16.35
CA PHE A 226 23.81 4.15 -15.17
C PHE A 226 24.61 3.66 -13.95
N ILE A 227 25.23 4.57 -13.18
CA ILE A 227 25.94 4.23 -11.93
C ILE A 227 25.13 4.73 -10.73
N CYS A 228 24.75 3.81 -9.84
CA CYS A 228 23.93 4.13 -8.68
C CYS A 228 24.79 4.54 -7.45
N PRO A 229 24.44 5.62 -6.73
CA PRO A 229 25.10 5.96 -5.46
C PRO A 229 24.90 4.88 -4.39
N SER A 230 25.92 4.62 -3.57
CA SER A 230 25.88 3.56 -2.55
C SER A 230 24.93 3.84 -1.37
N SER A 231 24.50 5.09 -1.20
CA SER A 231 23.56 5.55 -0.15
C SER A 231 22.09 5.27 -0.46
N VAL A 232 21.77 4.90 -1.71
CA VAL A 232 20.39 4.66 -2.15
C VAL A 232 19.80 3.43 -1.45
N VAL A 233 18.63 3.61 -0.84
CA VAL A 233 17.84 2.55 -0.19
C VAL A 233 16.61 2.15 -0.99
N LEU A 234 16.14 3.02 -1.89
CA LEU A 234 15.03 2.77 -2.81
C LEU A 234 15.46 3.15 -4.21
N LEU A 235 15.34 2.18 -5.12
CA LEU A 235 15.70 2.35 -6.51
C LEU A 235 14.55 1.92 -7.41
N ARG A 236 14.06 2.84 -8.23
CA ARG A 236 13.14 2.55 -9.33
C ARG A 236 13.86 2.82 -10.64
N LEU A 237 13.93 1.80 -11.49
CA LEU A 237 14.53 1.87 -12.82
C LEU A 237 13.49 1.48 -13.86
N ARG A 238 13.46 2.27 -14.94
CA ARG A 238 12.61 2.08 -16.11
C ARG A 238 13.50 2.20 -17.35
N GLY A 239 13.54 1.18 -18.20
CA GLY A 239 14.36 1.19 -19.40
C GLY A 239 14.09 0.02 -20.35
N GLU A 240 14.81 -0.03 -21.45
CA GLU A 240 14.62 -1.00 -22.55
C GLU A 240 15.72 -2.09 -22.62
N GLY A 241 16.56 -2.18 -21.59
CA GLY A 241 17.64 -3.17 -21.50
C GLY A 241 17.14 -4.62 -21.39
N ASN A 242 17.86 -5.56 -22.00
CA ASN A 242 17.55 -6.99 -21.95
C ASN A 242 18.21 -7.69 -20.75
N SER A 243 19.20 -7.05 -20.12
CA SER A 243 19.89 -7.49 -18.92
C SER A 243 19.99 -6.35 -17.91
N LEU A 244 20.25 -6.65 -16.64
CA LEU A 244 20.52 -5.58 -15.66
C LEU A 244 21.86 -4.87 -15.95
N GLU A 245 22.83 -5.55 -16.57
CA GLU A 245 24.11 -4.95 -16.98
C GLU A 245 23.91 -3.91 -18.10
N ASP A 246 22.85 -4.06 -18.91
CA ASP A 246 22.43 -3.09 -19.92
C ASP A 246 21.81 -1.82 -19.29
N LEU A 247 21.39 -1.90 -18.02
CA LEU A 247 20.71 -0.82 -17.31
C LEU A 247 21.64 -0.14 -16.29
N VAL A 248 22.42 -0.93 -15.57
CA VAL A 248 23.26 -0.50 -14.46
C VAL A 248 24.68 -1.00 -14.66
N LYS A 249 25.63 -0.07 -14.63
CA LYS A 249 27.06 -0.39 -14.66
C LYS A 249 27.59 -0.64 -13.26
N GLY A 250 28.14 -1.83 -13.03
CA GLY A 250 28.75 -2.21 -11.76
C GLY A 250 27.76 -2.91 -10.82
N HIS A 251 27.85 -2.61 -9.52
CA HIS A 251 27.02 -3.27 -8.50
C HIS A 251 25.90 -2.35 -8.05
N LEU A 252 24.76 -2.95 -7.70
CA LEU A 252 23.70 -2.24 -7.00
C LEU A 252 24.11 -1.89 -5.56
N PRO A 253 23.51 -0.86 -4.95
CA PRO A 253 23.84 -0.45 -3.59
C PRO A 253 23.57 -1.56 -2.56
N ALA A 254 24.55 -1.87 -1.70
CA ALA A 254 24.39 -2.85 -0.63
C ALA A 254 23.34 -2.44 0.43
N CYS A 255 23.02 -1.14 0.50
CA CYS A 255 22.00 -0.59 1.40
C CYS A 255 20.57 -0.70 0.84
N LEU A 256 20.40 -1.20 -0.38
CA LEU A 256 19.10 -1.24 -1.06
C LEU A 256 18.10 -2.13 -0.30
N VAL A 257 16.91 -1.58 -0.11
CA VAL A 257 15.77 -2.23 0.57
C VAL A 257 14.60 -2.40 -0.37
N ALA A 258 14.40 -1.45 -1.28
CA ALA A 258 13.32 -1.47 -2.25
C ALA A 258 13.87 -1.34 -3.68
N LEU A 259 13.51 -2.30 -4.53
CA LEU A 259 13.88 -2.34 -5.95
C LEU A 259 12.63 -2.47 -6.81
N ASP A 260 12.42 -1.52 -7.73
CA ASP A 260 11.34 -1.57 -8.71
C ASP A 260 11.91 -1.46 -10.12
N LEU A 261 11.86 -2.55 -10.88
CA LEU A 261 12.44 -2.68 -12.20
C LEU A 261 11.35 -2.81 -13.26
N LYS A 262 11.38 -1.96 -14.29
CA LYS A 262 10.65 -2.16 -15.53
C LYS A 262 11.62 -2.19 -16.69
N ALA A 263 11.74 -3.36 -17.31
CA ALA A 263 12.54 -3.55 -18.51
C ALA A 263 12.25 -4.94 -19.08
N PRO A 264 12.43 -5.16 -20.38
CA PRO A 264 12.27 -6.45 -21.05
C PRO A 264 13.44 -7.41 -20.73
N LEU A 265 13.77 -7.57 -19.44
CA LEU A 265 14.86 -8.42 -18.96
C LEU A 265 14.62 -9.86 -19.37
N LYS A 266 15.49 -10.41 -20.23
CA LYS A 266 15.40 -11.81 -20.70
C LYS A 266 15.93 -12.82 -19.67
N CYS A 267 16.78 -12.37 -18.76
CA CYS A 267 17.32 -13.16 -17.67
C CYS A 267 17.08 -12.45 -16.35
N PHE A 268 16.79 -13.22 -15.30
CA PHE A 268 16.74 -12.67 -13.95
C PHE A 268 18.14 -12.18 -13.52
N PRO A 269 18.26 -10.98 -12.93
CA PRO A 269 19.55 -10.46 -12.53
C PRO A 269 20.05 -11.10 -11.23
N THR A 270 20.84 -12.18 -11.34
CA THR A 270 21.36 -12.94 -10.19
C THR A 270 22.21 -12.10 -9.23
N ILE A 271 22.86 -11.03 -9.70
CA ILE A 271 23.60 -10.08 -8.84
C ILE A 271 22.71 -9.47 -7.75
N VAL A 272 21.40 -9.31 -7.99
CA VAL A 272 20.45 -8.80 -6.99
C VAL A 272 20.39 -9.73 -5.79
N THR A 273 20.61 -11.04 -5.96
CA THR A 273 20.58 -12.05 -4.88
C THR A 273 21.67 -11.87 -3.83
N GLU A 274 22.70 -11.08 -4.11
CA GLU A 274 23.74 -10.72 -3.14
C GLU A 274 23.25 -9.68 -2.11
N ILE A 275 22.18 -8.93 -2.45
CA ILE A 275 21.63 -7.86 -1.61
C ILE A 275 20.64 -8.46 -0.59
N ARG A 276 21.19 -9.02 0.49
CA ARG A 276 20.42 -9.69 1.56
C ARG A 276 19.46 -8.76 2.34
N GLY A 277 19.58 -7.44 2.14
CA GLY A 277 18.77 -6.42 2.80
C GLY A 277 17.46 -6.07 2.09
N LEU A 278 17.18 -6.65 0.92
CA LEU A 278 15.98 -6.35 0.15
C LEU A 278 14.71 -6.84 0.85
N GLU A 279 13.78 -5.92 1.08
CA GLU A 279 12.47 -6.17 1.66
C GLU A 279 11.34 -6.02 0.62
N VAL A 280 11.55 -5.21 -0.42
CA VAL A 280 10.56 -4.92 -1.45
C VAL A 280 11.17 -5.10 -2.84
N MET A 281 10.51 -5.88 -3.68
CA MET A 281 10.93 -6.12 -5.04
C MET A 281 9.73 -6.08 -5.99
N LYS A 282 9.83 -5.31 -7.07
CA LYS A 282 8.80 -5.19 -8.08
C LYS A 282 9.41 -5.38 -9.46
N PHE A 283 8.79 -6.22 -10.27
CA PHE A 283 9.14 -6.43 -11.67
C PHE A 283 7.95 -6.08 -12.53
N GLU A 284 8.20 -5.29 -13.57
CA GLU A 284 7.20 -4.85 -14.54
C GLU A 284 7.73 -5.11 -15.95
N ALA A 285 6.92 -5.71 -16.82
CA ALA A 285 7.25 -5.93 -18.23
C ALA A 285 8.55 -6.75 -18.47
N CYS A 286 8.96 -7.62 -17.54
CA CYS A 286 10.13 -8.49 -17.72
C CYS A 286 9.83 -9.74 -18.55
N LEU A 287 10.85 -10.29 -19.20
CA LEU A 287 10.76 -11.41 -20.14
C LEU A 287 11.55 -12.65 -19.68
N PHE A 288 12.01 -12.70 -18.42
CA PHE A 288 12.72 -13.87 -17.92
C PHE A 288 11.77 -15.05 -17.74
N GLU A 289 12.23 -16.24 -18.11
CA GLU A 289 11.41 -17.44 -18.12
C GLU A 289 11.09 -17.96 -16.70
N GLY A 290 11.97 -17.67 -15.74
CA GLY A 290 11.88 -18.12 -14.37
C GLY A 290 12.81 -17.36 -13.42
N LEU A 291 12.64 -17.62 -12.14
CA LEU A 291 13.54 -17.14 -11.09
C LEU A 291 14.62 -18.20 -10.80
N PRO A 292 15.87 -17.80 -10.50
CA PRO A 292 16.93 -18.74 -10.16
C PRO A 292 16.67 -19.41 -8.80
N GLU A 293 17.25 -20.59 -8.54
CA GLU A 293 17.18 -21.25 -7.23
C GLU A 293 17.73 -20.38 -6.10
N THR A 294 18.72 -19.51 -6.41
CA THR A 294 19.28 -18.55 -5.47
C THR A 294 18.32 -17.43 -5.05
N PHE A 295 17.12 -17.35 -5.65
CA PHE A 295 16.08 -16.39 -5.24
C PHE A 295 15.66 -16.58 -3.78
N ILE A 296 15.83 -17.78 -3.22
CA ILE A 296 15.60 -18.03 -1.79
C ILE A 296 16.51 -17.21 -0.86
N ASN A 297 17.61 -16.63 -1.37
CA ASN A 297 18.51 -15.83 -0.54
C ASN A 297 17.87 -14.53 -0.01
N PHE A 298 16.72 -14.11 -0.55
CA PHE A 298 15.98 -12.93 -0.09
C PHE A 298 15.18 -13.18 1.20
N GLN A 299 15.87 -13.57 2.28
CA GLN A 299 15.28 -13.94 3.57
C GLN A 299 14.55 -12.79 4.29
N LYS A 300 14.75 -11.53 3.86
CA LYS A 300 14.04 -10.35 4.38
C LYS A 300 12.92 -9.86 3.47
N LEU A 301 12.68 -10.52 2.34
CA LEU A 301 11.67 -10.09 1.36
C LEU A 301 10.28 -10.19 1.98
N ARG A 302 9.58 -9.05 1.99
CA ARG A 302 8.24 -8.90 2.55
C ARG A 302 7.20 -8.60 1.49
N HIS A 303 7.61 -7.97 0.39
CA HIS A 303 6.73 -7.56 -0.69
C HIS A 303 7.35 -7.92 -2.04
N LEU A 304 6.61 -8.69 -2.83
CA LEU A 304 7.00 -9.07 -4.18
C LEU A 304 5.85 -8.84 -5.16
N THR A 305 6.15 -8.17 -6.27
CA THR A 305 5.18 -7.96 -7.35
C THR A 305 5.79 -8.33 -8.69
N PHE A 306 5.03 -9.06 -9.51
CA PHE A 306 5.27 -9.23 -10.93
C PHE A 306 4.08 -8.69 -11.71
N SER A 307 4.32 -7.76 -12.63
CA SER A 307 3.30 -7.16 -13.49
C SER A 307 3.71 -7.28 -14.94
N SER A 308 2.86 -7.86 -15.78
CA SER A 308 3.13 -8.03 -17.21
C SER A 308 4.44 -8.78 -17.51
N CYS A 309 4.88 -9.66 -16.60
CA CYS A 309 6.08 -10.47 -16.77
C CYS A 309 5.75 -11.70 -17.64
N ASN A 310 5.56 -11.49 -18.94
CA ASN A 310 5.04 -12.52 -19.84
C ASN A 310 6.03 -13.67 -20.09
N GLY A 311 7.31 -13.53 -19.78
CA GLY A 311 8.21 -14.69 -19.83
C GLY A 311 8.00 -15.67 -18.67
N LEU A 312 7.46 -15.22 -17.52
CA LEU A 312 7.49 -16.00 -16.28
C LEU A 312 6.50 -17.15 -16.30
N HIS A 313 6.99 -18.39 -16.42
CA HIS A 313 6.13 -19.58 -16.48
C HIS A 313 5.79 -20.18 -15.10
N SER A 314 6.71 -20.12 -14.14
CA SER A 314 6.52 -20.68 -12.80
C SER A 314 7.48 -20.07 -11.77
N LEU A 315 7.24 -20.34 -10.48
CA LEU A 315 8.17 -20.02 -9.38
C LEU A 315 8.95 -21.30 -8.99
N PRO A 316 10.20 -21.18 -8.50
CA PRO A 316 11.02 -22.33 -8.13
C PRO A 316 10.40 -23.12 -6.97
N GLU A 317 10.66 -24.43 -6.88
CA GLU A 317 10.12 -25.28 -5.80
C GLU A 317 10.55 -24.83 -4.41
N ASP A 318 11.68 -24.16 -4.23
CA ASP A 318 12.10 -23.64 -2.92
C ASP A 318 11.50 -22.25 -2.59
N PHE A 319 10.60 -21.71 -3.43
CA PHE A 319 9.99 -20.40 -3.21
C PHE A 319 9.23 -20.30 -1.88
N GLY A 320 8.67 -21.41 -1.39
CA GLY A 320 8.03 -21.51 -0.07
C GLY A 320 8.96 -21.23 1.12
N LEU A 321 10.29 -21.18 0.93
CA LEU A 321 11.26 -20.85 1.97
C LEU A 321 11.38 -19.34 2.28
N LEU A 322 10.64 -18.49 1.56
CA LEU A 322 10.58 -17.04 1.81
C LEU A 322 9.71 -16.72 3.04
N SER A 323 10.25 -17.02 4.21
CA SER A 323 9.52 -17.02 5.50
C SER A 323 9.00 -15.65 5.96
N GLU A 324 9.54 -14.53 5.46
CA GLU A 324 9.11 -13.17 5.80
C GLU A 324 8.15 -12.55 4.76
N LEU A 325 7.81 -13.27 3.69
CA LEU A 325 6.97 -12.73 2.62
C LEU A 325 5.55 -12.51 3.12
N ARG A 326 5.06 -11.26 3.05
CA ARG A 326 3.73 -10.84 3.54
C ARG A 326 2.78 -10.44 2.42
N TYR A 327 3.33 -9.93 1.32
CA TYR A 327 2.57 -9.47 0.15
C TYR A 327 3.14 -10.08 -1.12
N LEU A 328 2.30 -10.78 -1.87
CA LEU A 328 2.62 -11.28 -3.20
C LEU A 328 1.54 -10.87 -4.20
N GLU A 329 1.95 -10.26 -5.30
CA GLU A 329 1.07 -9.90 -6.41
C GLU A 329 1.63 -10.38 -7.75
N LEU A 330 0.81 -11.11 -8.49
CA LEU A 330 1.05 -11.58 -9.85
C LEU A 330 -0.06 -11.02 -10.73
N HIS A 331 0.26 -10.11 -11.65
CA HIS A 331 -0.70 -9.43 -12.50
C HIS A 331 -0.29 -9.48 -13.97
N TYR A 332 -1.22 -9.81 -14.87
CA TYR A 332 -1.00 -9.85 -16.32
C TYR A 332 0.20 -10.72 -16.76
N CYS A 333 0.58 -11.75 -15.99
CA CYS A 333 1.63 -12.68 -16.38
C CYS A 333 0.98 -13.83 -17.17
N TYR A 334 0.68 -13.59 -18.44
CA TYR A 334 -0.24 -14.46 -19.20
C TYR A 334 0.30 -15.88 -19.40
N ASP A 335 1.62 -16.08 -19.43
CA ASP A 335 2.26 -17.38 -19.62
C ASP A 335 2.57 -18.11 -18.29
N PHE A 336 2.14 -17.56 -17.15
CA PHE A 336 2.31 -18.20 -15.84
C PHE A 336 1.39 -19.42 -15.71
N GLU A 337 1.96 -20.61 -15.51
CA GLU A 337 1.23 -21.88 -15.57
C GLU A 337 0.96 -22.52 -14.20
N ALA A 338 1.90 -22.38 -13.25
CA ALA A 338 1.85 -23.11 -11.99
C ALA A 338 2.56 -22.40 -10.82
N LEU A 339 1.95 -22.52 -9.63
CA LEU A 339 2.60 -22.27 -8.35
C LEU A 339 3.29 -23.57 -7.88
N PRO A 340 4.46 -23.49 -7.20
CA PRO A 340 5.20 -24.66 -6.70
C PRO A 340 4.44 -25.38 -5.58
N ASN A 341 4.76 -26.64 -5.33
CA ASN A 341 4.09 -27.41 -4.26
C ASN A 341 4.40 -26.85 -2.87
N SER A 342 5.58 -26.25 -2.69
CA SER A 342 5.97 -25.60 -1.43
C SER A 342 5.24 -24.29 -1.15
N PHE A 343 4.38 -23.79 -2.04
CA PHE A 343 3.77 -22.47 -1.90
C PHE A 343 2.98 -22.30 -0.59
N GLY A 344 2.39 -23.38 -0.07
CA GLY A 344 1.72 -23.41 1.24
C GLY A 344 2.63 -23.10 2.44
N ASN A 345 3.96 -23.19 2.28
CA ASN A 345 4.95 -22.90 3.32
C ASN A 345 5.20 -21.40 3.54
N LEU A 346 4.57 -20.52 2.75
CA LEU A 346 4.63 -19.06 2.94
C LEU A 346 3.79 -18.62 4.14
N HIS A 347 4.17 -19.06 5.33
CA HIS A 347 3.38 -18.90 6.55
C HIS A 347 3.17 -17.44 6.96
N SER A 348 4.02 -16.51 6.53
CA SER A 348 3.86 -15.06 6.82
C SER A 348 3.00 -14.32 5.80
N LEU A 349 2.53 -14.99 4.73
CA LEU A 349 1.80 -14.33 3.66
C LEU A 349 0.45 -13.86 4.17
N GLN A 350 0.19 -12.55 4.06
CA GLN A 350 -1.04 -11.88 4.52
C GLN A 350 -1.93 -11.48 3.36
N ILE A 351 -1.33 -11.09 2.22
CA ILE A 351 -2.05 -10.65 1.04
C ILE A 351 -1.49 -11.36 -0.18
N LEU A 352 -2.37 -12.05 -0.90
CA LEU A 352 -2.08 -12.66 -2.19
C LEU A 352 -3.03 -12.13 -3.25
N LYS A 353 -2.48 -11.60 -4.34
CA LYS A 353 -3.22 -11.17 -5.52
C LYS A 353 -2.74 -11.92 -6.76
N ILE A 354 -3.65 -12.58 -7.43
CA ILE A 354 -3.46 -13.31 -8.68
C ILE A 354 -4.49 -12.72 -9.66
N VAL A 355 -4.05 -11.90 -10.60
CA VAL A 355 -4.95 -11.17 -11.50
C VAL A 355 -4.54 -11.40 -12.94
N SER A 356 -5.48 -11.85 -13.77
CA SER A 356 -5.27 -12.09 -15.21
C SER A 356 -4.13 -13.07 -15.50
N LEU A 357 -4.06 -14.19 -14.76
CA LEU A 357 -3.17 -15.32 -15.05
C LEU A 357 -3.90 -16.37 -15.88
N HIS A 358 -3.95 -16.14 -17.20
CA HIS A 358 -4.80 -16.93 -18.10
C HIS A 358 -4.36 -18.40 -18.24
N ASN A 359 -3.09 -18.70 -18.01
CA ASN A 359 -2.54 -20.05 -18.11
C ASN A 359 -2.43 -20.80 -16.78
N LEU A 360 -2.72 -20.15 -15.64
CA LEU A 360 -2.63 -20.79 -14.32
C LEU A 360 -3.68 -21.90 -14.19
N GLN A 361 -3.20 -23.14 -14.09
CA GLN A 361 -4.08 -24.32 -14.20
C GLN A 361 -4.79 -24.67 -12.88
N ARG A 362 -4.08 -24.57 -11.76
CA ARG A 362 -4.57 -24.96 -10.43
C ARG A 362 -3.79 -24.28 -9.31
N LEU A 363 -4.37 -24.26 -8.12
CA LEU A 363 -3.66 -23.97 -6.88
C LEU A 363 -3.03 -25.26 -6.31
N PRO A 364 -1.90 -25.19 -5.58
CA PRO A 364 -1.29 -26.34 -4.91
C PRO A 364 -2.23 -27.01 -3.89
N GLN A 365 -2.06 -28.31 -3.63
CA GLN A 365 -2.95 -29.05 -2.74
C GLN A 365 -2.89 -28.55 -1.28
N ASP A 366 -1.74 -28.07 -0.83
CA ASP A 366 -1.52 -27.52 0.52
C ASP A 366 -1.74 -26.00 0.59
N PHE A 367 -2.48 -25.41 -0.34
CA PHE A 367 -2.74 -23.95 -0.36
C PHE A 367 -3.38 -23.43 0.95
N GLY A 368 -4.15 -24.28 1.63
CA GLY A 368 -4.71 -24.01 2.96
C GLY A 368 -3.68 -23.73 4.06
N ALA A 369 -2.43 -24.16 3.89
CA ALA A 369 -1.36 -23.99 4.87
C ALA A 369 -0.87 -22.53 5.01
N LEU A 370 -1.37 -21.60 4.18
CA LEU A 370 -1.18 -20.15 4.27
C LEU A 370 -1.93 -19.56 5.47
N SER A 371 -1.51 -19.97 6.67
CA SER A 371 -2.23 -19.74 7.94
C SER A 371 -2.39 -18.28 8.36
N ASN A 372 -1.58 -17.36 7.81
CA ASN A 372 -1.69 -15.92 8.05
C ASN A 372 -2.37 -15.13 6.92
N LEU A 373 -2.91 -15.80 5.89
CA LEU A 373 -3.53 -15.13 4.76
C LEU A 373 -4.82 -14.43 5.21
N GLU A 374 -4.87 -13.10 5.05
CA GLU A 374 -6.00 -12.25 5.45
C GLU A 374 -6.83 -11.81 4.24
N ARG A 375 -6.17 -11.55 3.11
CA ARG A 375 -6.81 -11.17 1.85
C ARG A 375 -6.30 -12.01 0.69
N LEU A 376 -7.23 -12.60 -0.05
CA LEU A 376 -6.95 -13.34 -1.27
C LEU A 376 -7.79 -12.78 -2.41
N VAL A 377 -7.13 -12.34 -3.48
CA VAL A 377 -7.77 -11.93 -4.73
C VAL A 377 -7.28 -12.84 -5.83
N ILE A 378 -8.18 -13.60 -6.44
CA ILE A 378 -7.96 -14.35 -7.67
C ILE A 378 -8.98 -13.83 -8.67
N SER A 379 -8.53 -13.12 -9.70
CA SER A 379 -9.39 -12.60 -10.77
C SER A 379 -8.88 -13.01 -12.13
N ASP A 380 -9.80 -13.32 -13.05
CA ASP A 380 -9.49 -13.62 -14.45
C ASP A 380 -8.48 -14.78 -14.58
N ALA A 381 -8.74 -15.86 -13.84
CA ALA A 381 -7.99 -17.12 -13.89
C ALA A 381 -8.87 -18.24 -14.49
N PRO A 382 -9.11 -18.21 -15.82
CA PRO A 382 -10.14 -19.02 -16.47
C PRO A 382 -9.84 -20.52 -16.49
N LYS A 383 -8.60 -20.96 -16.25
CA LYS A 383 -8.23 -22.40 -16.25
C LYS A 383 -8.38 -23.08 -14.89
N ILE A 384 -8.45 -22.31 -13.80
CA ILE A 384 -8.68 -22.88 -12.47
C ILE A 384 -10.12 -23.41 -12.41
N SER A 385 -10.24 -24.73 -12.31
CA SER A 385 -11.55 -25.41 -12.33
C SER A 385 -12.04 -25.87 -10.96
N GLU A 386 -11.13 -25.97 -10.00
CA GLU A 386 -11.38 -26.37 -8.61
C GLU A 386 -10.43 -25.65 -7.67
N LEU A 387 -10.87 -25.47 -6.42
CA LEU A 387 -10.01 -25.08 -5.30
C LEU A 387 -9.60 -26.35 -4.53
N PRO A 388 -8.40 -26.38 -3.93
CA PRO A 388 -7.93 -27.56 -3.19
C PRO A 388 -8.77 -27.82 -1.94
N ASP A 389 -8.83 -29.09 -1.50
CA ASP A 389 -9.59 -29.47 -0.30
C ASP A 389 -9.10 -28.77 0.99
N SER A 390 -7.82 -28.38 1.03
CA SER A 390 -7.24 -27.61 2.14
C SER A 390 -7.73 -26.16 2.20
N PHE A 391 -8.45 -25.64 1.20
CA PHE A 391 -8.80 -24.21 1.11
C PHE A 391 -9.56 -23.69 2.35
N GLY A 392 -10.35 -24.54 3.01
CA GLY A 392 -11.01 -24.22 4.28
C GLY A 392 -10.09 -24.00 5.49
N GLU A 393 -8.81 -24.33 5.39
CA GLU A 393 -7.79 -24.17 6.44
C GLU A 393 -7.20 -22.74 6.49
N LEU A 394 -7.62 -21.85 5.58
CA LEU A 394 -7.26 -20.43 5.60
C LEU A 394 -7.99 -19.69 6.74
N HIS A 395 -7.67 -20.04 7.99
CA HIS A 395 -8.43 -19.64 9.17
C HIS A 395 -8.43 -18.13 9.46
N ARG A 396 -7.44 -17.39 8.94
CA ARG A 396 -7.35 -15.92 9.06
C ARG A 396 -7.92 -15.15 7.89
N LEU A 397 -8.40 -15.84 6.85
CA LEU A 397 -8.91 -15.20 5.65
C LEU A 397 -10.17 -14.40 5.97
N GLN A 398 -10.14 -13.12 5.64
CA GLN A 398 -11.17 -12.14 5.94
C GLN A 398 -11.89 -11.67 4.66
N ASP A 399 -11.12 -11.49 3.59
CA ASP A 399 -11.54 -10.84 2.36
C ASP A 399 -11.14 -11.70 1.15
N LEU A 400 -12.13 -12.38 0.55
CA LEU A 400 -11.92 -13.33 -0.54
C LEU A 400 -12.63 -12.86 -1.82
N HIS A 401 -11.87 -12.71 -2.88
CA HIS A 401 -12.36 -12.42 -4.22
C HIS A 401 -11.92 -13.54 -5.16
N LEU A 402 -12.88 -14.20 -5.80
CA LEU A 402 -12.71 -15.27 -6.79
C LEU A 402 -13.45 -14.86 -8.07
N ASP A 403 -13.08 -13.73 -8.66
CA ASP A 403 -13.85 -13.12 -9.73
C ASP A 403 -13.42 -13.63 -11.11
N ASN A 404 -14.35 -13.71 -12.06
CA ASN A 404 -14.16 -14.16 -13.44
C ASN A 404 -13.46 -15.52 -13.58
N MET A 405 -13.60 -16.41 -12.59
CA MET A 405 -13.11 -17.79 -12.66
C MET A 405 -14.10 -18.65 -13.46
N SER A 406 -14.04 -18.52 -14.80
CA SER A 406 -15.03 -19.09 -15.72
C SER A 406 -15.07 -20.62 -15.77
N SER A 407 -14.02 -21.32 -15.33
CA SER A 407 -14.02 -22.78 -15.23
C SER A 407 -14.30 -23.30 -13.83
N LEU A 408 -14.39 -22.44 -12.81
CA LEU A 408 -14.61 -22.87 -11.43
C LEU A 408 -15.99 -23.50 -11.29
N ARG A 409 -16.01 -24.80 -10.96
CA ARG A 409 -17.24 -25.61 -10.98
C ARG A 409 -17.91 -25.72 -9.62
N ALA A 410 -17.14 -25.75 -8.54
CA ALA A 410 -17.60 -26.02 -7.20
C ALA A 410 -16.66 -25.43 -6.15
N LEU A 411 -17.18 -25.20 -4.94
CA LEU A 411 -16.36 -24.94 -3.75
C LEU A 411 -16.12 -26.25 -2.98
N PRO A 412 -14.95 -26.41 -2.33
CA PRO A 412 -14.64 -27.61 -1.56
C PRO A 412 -15.54 -27.72 -0.32
N TYR A 413 -15.77 -28.94 0.18
CA TYR A 413 -16.60 -29.16 1.37
C TYR A 413 -16.04 -28.45 2.62
N SER A 414 -14.73 -28.21 2.68
CA SER A 414 -14.07 -27.48 3.76
C SER A 414 -14.36 -25.96 3.76
N PHE A 415 -14.99 -25.40 2.72
CA PHE A 415 -15.16 -23.96 2.56
C PHE A 415 -15.88 -23.28 3.74
N GLY A 416 -16.80 -23.99 4.41
CA GLY A 416 -17.46 -23.52 5.64
C GLY A 416 -16.53 -23.24 6.83
N ASN A 417 -15.29 -23.76 6.81
CA ASN A 417 -14.32 -23.61 7.90
C ASN A 417 -13.61 -22.25 7.92
N LEU A 418 -13.88 -21.36 6.95
CA LEU A 418 -13.30 -20.02 6.83
C LEU A 418 -13.86 -19.08 7.92
N SER A 419 -13.38 -19.27 9.16
CA SER A 419 -13.99 -18.70 10.36
C SER A 419 -13.93 -17.18 10.49
N GLN A 420 -13.01 -16.50 9.79
CA GLN A 420 -12.86 -15.04 9.82
C GLN A 420 -13.40 -14.34 8.57
N LEU A 421 -13.93 -15.12 7.61
CA LEU A 421 -14.37 -14.58 6.32
C LEU A 421 -15.59 -13.70 6.52
N TRP A 422 -15.47 -12.43 6.16
CA TRP A 422 -16.57 -11.47 6.25
C TRP A 422 -17.01 -10.95 4.88
N ARG A 423 -16.13 -11.00 3.87
CA ARG A 423 -16.46 -10.67 2.47
C ARG A 423 -16.07 -11.79 1.53
N LEU A 424 -17.02 -12.20 0.70
CA LEU A 424 -16.83 -13.11 -0.43
C LEU A 424 -17.39 -12.50 -1.72
N SER A 425 -16.56 -12.39 -2.73
CA SER A 425 -16.93 -12.06 -4.10
C SER A 425 -16.61 -13.23 -5.02
N MET A 426 -17.57 -13.65 -5.85
CA MET A 426 -17.39 -14.67 -6.89
C MET A 426 -18.02 -14.22 -8.20
N VAL A 427 -17.82 -12.95 -8.55
CA VAL A 427 -18.49 -12.32 -9.70
C VAL A 427 -18.06 -13.01 -10.99
N GLY A 428 -18.99 -13.33 -11.90
CA GLY A 428 -18.66 -13.89 -13.21
C GLY A 428 -18.21 -15.36 -13.20
N CYS A 429 -18.31 -16.06 -12.06
CA CYS A 429 -18.03 -17.50 -11.96
C CYS A 429 -19.10 -18.35 -12.65
N ALA A 430 -18.71 -19.48 -13.24
CA ALA A 430 -19.68 -20.35 -13.90
C ALA A 430 -20.49 -21.20 -12.92
N MET A 431 -19.85 -21.73 -11.85
CA MET A 431 -20.43 -22.58 -10.79
C MET A 431 -21.47 -23.58 -11.29
N THR A 432 -21.07 -24.82 -11.57
CA THR A 432 -21.96 -25.87 -12.07
C THR A 432 -22.49 -26.81 -10.98
N LYS A 433 -22.03 -26.66 -9.74
CA LYS A 433 -22.51 -27.43 -8.57
C LYS A 433 -22.99 -26.49 -7.48
N GLU A 434 -23.94 -26.98 -6.69
CA GLU A 434 -24.43 -26.35 -5.46
C GLU A 434 -23.31 -25.98 -4.49
N LEU A 435 -23.53 -24.91 -3.72
CA LEU A 435 -22.68 -24.57 -2.59
C LEU A 435 -22.69 -25.75 -1.59
N PRO A 436 -21.54 -26.11 -1.01
CA PRO A 436 -21.47 -27.21 -0.06
C PRO A 436 -22.31 -26.90 1.19
N ASP A 437 -22.87 -27.92 1.84
CA ASP A 437 -23.70 -27.76 3.05
C ASP A 437 -23.02 -26.94 4.17
N SER A 438 -21.70 -27.05 4.26
CA SER A 438 -20.85 -26.32 5.21
C SER A 438 -20.80 -24.82 4.95
N PHE A 439 -21.14 -24.35 3.74
CA PHE A 439 -21.14 -22.92 3.41
C PHE A 439 -22.08 -22.13 4.33
N GLY A 440 -23.17 -22.75 4.79
CA GLY A 440 -24.13 -22.15 5.71
C GLY A 440 -23.60 -21.97 7.13
N ASP A 441 -22.43 -22.54 7.43
CA ASP A 441 -21.78 -22.50 8.75
C ASP A 441 -20.73 -21.38 8.85
N LEU A 442 -20.56 -20.56 7.81
CA LEU A 442 -19.64 -19.40 7.83
C LEU A 442 -20.08 -18.37 8.89
N PRO A 443 -19.35 -18.22 10.01
CA PRO A 443 -19.88 -17.53 11.19
C PRO A 443 -19.87 -16.00 11.06
N ASN A 444 -19.02 -15.46 10.18
CA ASN A 444 -18.73 -14.02 10.08
C ASN A 444 -19.08 -13.40 8.72
N LEU A 445 -19.59 -14.17 7.76
CA LEU A 445 -19.84 -13.67 6.41
C LEU A 445 -20.96 -12.62 6.43
N THR A 446 -20.61 -11.37 6.10
CA THR A 446 -21.56 -10.24 6.03
C THR A 446 -21.86 -9.81 4.60
N ASN A 447 -20.91 -9.99 3.69
CA ASN A 447 -20.99 -9.50 2.32
C ASN A 447 -20.75 -10.64 1.35
N LEU A 448 -21.75 -10.93 0.52
CA LEU A 448 -21.72 -12.00 -0.46
C LEU A 448 -22.12 -11.45 -1.84
N ASP A 449 -21.22 -11.54 -2.82
CA ASP A 449 -21.43 -11.06 -4.18
C ASP A 449 -21.34 -12.21 -5.19
N PHE A 450 -22.45 -12.44 -5.89
CA PHE A 450 -22.64 -13.47 -6.92
C PHE A 450 -23.06 -12.87 -8.27
N ARG A 451 -22.76 -11.59 -8.53
CA ARG A 451 -23.11 -10.97 -9.82
C ARG A 451 -22.54 -11.75 -11.00
N ASP A 452 -23.30 -11.83 -12.08
CA ASP A 452 -22.95 -12.55 -13.31
C ASP A 452 -22.52 -14.02 -13.10
N CYS A 453 -22.92 -14.65 -11.99
CA CYS A 453 -22.73 -16.10 -11.81
C CYS A 453 -23.66 -16.88 -12.75
N ARG A 454 -23.09 -17.73 -13.61
CA ARG A 454 -23.77 -18.30 -14.81
C ARG A 454 -24.71 -19.48 -14.52
N SER A 455 -25.32 -19.53 -13.35
CA SER A 455 -26.13 -20.70 -13.01
C SER A 455 -27.51 -20.35 -12.44
N ALA A 456 -28.46 -20.19 -13.36
CA ALA A 456 -29.89 -20.10 -13.07
C ALA A 456 -30.44 -21.29 -12.26
N GLU A 457 -29.81 -22.48 -12.29
CA GLU A 457 -30.24 -23.67 -11.53
C GLU A 457 -29.54 -23.81 -10.17
N VAL A 458 -28.21 -23.65 -10.12
CA VAL A 458 -27.41 -23.77 -8.88
C VAL A 458 -27.74 -22.70 -7.84
N PHE A 459 -28.03 -21.46 -8.25
CA PHE A 459 -28.31 -20.39 -7.29
C PHE A 459 -29.57 -20.70 -6.45
N PRO A 460 -30.76 -20.95 -7.03
CA PRO A 460 -31.93 -21.33 -6.24
C PRO A 460 -31.71 -22.61 -5.44
N ALA A 461 -30.99 -23.59 -5.99
CA ALA A 461 -30.66 -24.81 -5.27
C ALA A 461 -29.78 -24.54 -4.03
N SER A 462 -28.86 -23.57 -4.08
CA SER A 462 -27.98 -23.22 -2.97
C SER A 462 -28.61 -22.27 -1.92
N MET A 463 -29.80 -21.72 -2.18
CA MET A 463 -30.43 -20.73 -1.28
C MET A 463 -30.73 -21.28 0.11
N HIS A 464 -31.00 -22.58 0.24
CA HIS A 464 -31.25 -23.20 1.54
C HIS A 464 -30.01 -23.13 2.46
N VAL A 465 -28.80 -23.16 1.89
CA VAL A 465 -27.54 -23.03 2.61
C VAL A 465 -27.24 -21.56 2.92
N ILE A 466 -27.42 -20.66 1.94
CA ILE A 466 -27.19 -19.21 2.12
C ILE A 466 -28.07 -18.64 3.26
N ARG A 467 -29.31 -19.12 3.39
CA ARG A 467 -30.24 -18.70 4.46
C ARG A 467 -29.77 -19.08 5.87
N ARG A 468 -28.87 -20.05 6.02
CA ARG A 468 -28.31 -20.46 7.32
C ARG A 468 -27.20 -19.52 7.82
N LEU A 469 -26.69 -18.63 6.97
CA LEU A 469 -25.62 -17.69 7.32
C LEU A 469 -26.06 -16.73 8.44
N PRO A 470 -25.42 -16.76 9.62
CA PRO A 470 -25.93 -16.08 10.81
C PRO A 470 -25.77 -14.56 10.80
N ARG A 471 -24.85 -14.02 9.97
CA ARG A 471 -24.45 -12.60 9.96
C ARG A 471 -24.57 -11.94 8.59
N LEU A 472 -25.22 -12.58 7.61
CA LEU A 472 -25.31 -12.04 6.26
C LEU A 472 -26.07 -10.71 6.28
N ARG A 473 -25.48 -9.67 5.68
CA ARG A 473 -26.07 -8.32 5.60
C ARG A 473 -26.34 -7.88 4.18
N TYR A 474 -25.47 -8.27 3.25
CA TYR A 474 -25.51 -7.86 1.86
C TYR A 474 -25.41 -9.11 0.99
N LEU A 475 -26.43 -9.35 0.17
CA LEU A 475 -26.43 -10.38 -0.85
C LEU A 475 -26.62 -9.72 -2.20
N ILE A 476 -25.52 -9.58 -2.93
CA ILE A 476 -25.52 -8.93 -4.23
C ILE A 476 -25.68 -10.01 -5.29
N VAL A 477 -26.81 -9.97 -5.99
CA VAL A 477 -27.10 -10.85 -7.11
C VAL A 477 -27.56 -9.97 -8.26
N GLN A 478 -26.91 -10.14 -9.40
CA GLN A 478 -27.32 -9.50 -10.64
C GLN A 478 -27.04 -10.48 -11.76
N THR A 479 -28.02 -10.74 -12.60
CA THR A 479 -27.89 -11.62 -13.75
C THR A 479 -28.22 -10.82 -15.00
N ARG A 480 -27.47 -11.00 -16.09
CA ARG A 480 -27.84 -10.42 -17.38
C ARG A 480 -29.14 -11.07 -17.86
N GLU A 481 -30.12 -10.26 -18.23
CA GLU A 481 -31.50 -10.67 -18.58
C GLU A 481 -31.59 -11.61 -19.80
N SER A 482 -30.50 -11.82 -20.55
CA SER A 482 -30.54 -12.42 -21.88
C SER A 482 -30.53 -13.95 -21.94
N GLU A 483 -30.36 -14.70 -20.84
CA GLU A 483 -30.15 -16.16 -20.89
C GLU A 483 -30.76 -16.94 -19.72
N GLY A 484 -32.08 -17.07 -19.64
CA GLY A 484 -32.75 -18.06 -18.76
C GLY A 484 -32.58 -17.84 -17.25
N ASN A 485 -32.25 -16.62 -16.82
CA ASN A 485 -31.97 -16.28 -15.43
C ASN A 485 -33.22 -15.90 -14.64
N LEU A 486 -33.16 -16.06 -13.31
CA LEU A 486 -34.20 -15.62 -12.37
C LEU A 486 -34.34 -14.08 -12.41
N SER A 487 -35.56 -13.58 -12.54
CA SER A 487 -35.88 -12.16 -12.37
C SER A 487 -35.57 -11.69 -10.93
N GLU A 488 -35.40 -10.37 -10.76
CA GLU A 488 -35.22 -9.77 -9.42
C GLU A 488 -36.36 -10.17 -8.47
N SER A 489 -37.59 -10.26 -8.98
CA SER A 489 -38.76 -10.69 -8.19
C SER A 489 -38.68 -12.14 -7.72
N GLU A 490 -38.17 -13.04 -8.56
CA GLU A 490 -37.98 -14.46 -8.22
C GLU A 490 -36.84 -14.62 -7.21
N LEU A 491 -35.75 -13.87 -7.36
CA LEU A 491 -34.65 -13.82 -6.39
C LEU A 491 -35.11 -13.32 -5.02
N ARG A 492 -35.94 -12.26 -4.99
CA ARG A 492 -36.55 -11.76 -3.75
C ARG A 492 -37.52 -12.78 -3.14
N ALA A 493 -38.30 -13.49 -3.95
CA ALA A 493 -39.18 -14.55 -3.47
C ALA A 493 -38.41 -15.74 -2.89
N LEU A 494 -37.21 -16.03 -3.41
CA LEU A 494 -36.30 -17.01 -2.84
C LEU A 494 -35.66 -16.55 -1.52
N TRP A 495 -35.84 -15.31 -1.09
CA TRP A 495 -35.45 -14.87 0.25
C TRP A 495 -36.66 -14.81 1.18
N THR A 496 -36.90 -15.89 1.92
CA THR A 496 -37.94 -15.96 2.96
C THR A 496 -37.35 -15.96 4.38
N GLY A 497 -36.10 -15.51 4.54
CA GLY A 497 -35.41 -15.53 5.84
C GLY A 497 -35.93 -14.48 6.80
N GLU A 498 -35.86 -14.76 8.11
CA GLU A 498 -36.28 -13.82 9.18
C GLU A 498 -35.34 -12.60 9.29
N GLN A 499 -34.12 -12.67 8.75
CA GLN A 499 -33.15 -11.58 8.80
C GLN A 499 -33.35 -10.61 7.63
N PRO A 500 -33.46 -9.28 7.90
CA PRO A 500 -33.47 -8.28 6.85
C PRO A 500 -32.07 -8.15 6.24
N ILE A 501 -31.94 -8.47 4.96
CA ILE A 501 -30.72 -8.27 4.17
C ILE A 501 -30.92 -7.15 3.15
N LYS A 502 -29.83 -6.48 2.77
CA LYS A 502 -29.81 -5.45 1.74
C LYS A 502 -29.44 -6.00 0.38
#